data_AF-A0A2M7RLT1-F1
#
_entry.id   AF-A0A2M7RLT1-F1
#
_cell.length_a   1.000
_cell.length_b   1.000
_cell.length_c   1.000
_cell.angle_alpha   90.00
_cell.angle_beta   90.00
_cell.angle_gamma   90.00
#
_symmetry.space_group_name_H-M   'P 1'
#
loop_
_entity.id
_entity.type
_entity.pdbx_description
1 polymer ?
#
loop_
_entity_poly.entity_id
_entity_poly.type
_entity_poly.pdbx_seq_one_letter_code
_entity_poly.pdbx_strand_id
1 'polypeptide(L)'
;MSMDEFKSQYRLKMLRAKLAEKIGQDESLSLDAKKSAEDVLAQIKKGGDFAALAKKYSQDTSAANGGDLGFFGKGKMVPEFEKAAFALKKGTVSELVKTVYGYHIIQVTDIKGDEIKASHILFKTKDFNDWLKEKISSYGVNKYIKI
;
A
#
# COMPACT_ATOMS: atom_id res chain seq x y z
N MET A 1 21.39 -6.47 -18.37
CA MET A 1 20.85 -7.20 -17.21
C MET A 1 20.98 -8.69 -17.50
N SER A 2 21.73 -9.43 -16.67
CA SER A 2 21.95 -10.87 -16.90
C SER A 2 20.68 -11.68 -16.57
N MET A 3 20.52 -12.84 -17.22
CA MET A 3 19.47 -13.82 -16.91
C MET A 3 19.47 -14.22 -15.42
N ASP A 4 20.65 -14.22 -14.79
CA ASP A 4 20.82 -14.50 -13.36
C ASP A 4 20.34 -13.36 -12.45
N GLU A 5 20.55 -12.11 -12.87
CA GLU A 5 20.02 -10.95 -12.16
C GLU A 5 18.51 -10.86 -12.27
N PHE A 6 17.96 -11.17 -13.45
CA PHE A 6 16.51 -11.24 -13.66
C PHE A 6 15.87 -12.33 -12.79
N LYS A 7 16.44 -13.55 -12.78
CA LYS A 7 15.95 -14.66 -11.94
C LYS A 7 16.04 -14.33 -10.46
N SER A 8 17.13 -13.71 -10.00
CA SER A 8 17.29 -13.31 -8.59
C SER A 8 16.29 -12.23 -8.19
N GLN A 9 16.10 -11.20 -9.01
CA GLN A 9 15.09 -10.15 -8.82
C GLN A 9 13.68 -10.75 -8.74
N TYR A 10 13.34 -11.67 -9.65
CA TYR A 10 12.03 -12.32 -9.68
C TYR A 10 11.80 -13.24 -8.49
N ARG A 11 12.83 -13.99 -8.07
CA ARG A 11 12.77 -14.88 -6.90
C ARG A 11 12.60 -14.08 -5.61
N LEU A 12 13.24 -12.92 -5.50
CA LEU A 12 13.08 -12.00 -4.37
C LEU A 12 11.66 -11.41 -4.33
N LYS A 13 11.14 -11.01 -5.49
CA LYS A 13 9.76 -10.50 -5.62
C LYS A 13 8.73 -11.58 -5.23
N MET A 14 8.94 -12.82 -5.66
CA MET A 14 8.10 -13.96 -5.31
C MET A 14 8.22 -14.36 -3.83
N LEU A 15 9.44 -14.38 -3.27
CA LEU A 15 9.64 -14.70 -1.86
C LEU A 15 8.97 -13.65 -0.97
N ARG A 16 9.08 -12.36 -1.32
CA ARG A 16 8.36 -11.26 -0.66
C ARG A 16 6.85 -11.43 -0.72
N ALA A 17 6.31 -11.76 -1.90
CA ALA A 17 4.87 -12.01 -2.07
C ALA A 17 4.38 -13.18 -1.19
N LYS A 18 5.14 -14.29 -1.18
CA LYS A 18 4.80 -15.49 -0.40
C LYS A 18 4.92 -15.27 1.12
N LEU A 19 5.85 -14.42 1.55
CA LEU A 19 6.03 -14.05 2.95
C LEU A 19 4.96 -13.06 3.42
N ALA A 20 4.58 -12.10 2.57
CA ALA A 20 3.48 -11.16 2.82
C ALA A 20 2.14 -11.90 2.97
N GLU A 21 1.90 -12.93 2.16
CA GLU A 21 0.71 -13.78 2.27
C GLU A 21 0.65 -14.54 3.62
N LYS A 22 1.80 -15.07 4.07
CA LYS A 22 1.91 -15.81 5.34
C LYS A 22 1.79 -14.92 6.58
N ILE A 23 2.26 -13.68 6.50
CA ILE A 23 2.20 -12.71 7.61
C ILE A 23 0.88 -11.94 7.61
N GLY A 24 0.20 -11.88 6.47
CA GLY A 24 -1.16 -11.37 6.39
C GLY A 24 -2.13 -12.06 7.36
N GLN A 25 -1.78 -13.26 7.86
CA GLN A 25 -2.52 -14.06 8.84
C GLN A 25 -2.19 -13.75 10.32
N ASP A 26 -1.15 -12.97 10.64
CA ASP A 26 -0.88 -12.58 12.03
C ASP A 26 -1.75 -11.37 12.41
N GLU A 27 -2.96 -11.68 12.87
CA GLU A 27 -4.07 -10.74 13.03
C GLU A 27 -3.83 -9.70 14.14
N SER A 28 -3.04 -10.04 15.17
CA SER A 28 -2.95 -9.29 16.42
C SER A 28 -2.43 -7.85 16.28
N LEU A 29 -1.44 -7.62 15.41
CA LEU A 29 -0.87 -6.28 15.15
C LEU A 29 -1.58 -5.53 14.01
N SER A 30 -2.27 -6.28 13.16
CA SER A 30 -3.06 -5.77 12.05
C SER A 30 -4.40 -5.20 12.52
N LEU A 31 -4.90 -5.66 13.67
CA LEU A 31 -6.23 -5.35 14.20
C LEU A 31 -6.44 -3.87 14.50
N ASP A 32 -5.49 -3.17 15.11
CA ASP A 32 -5.63 -1.75 15.46
C ASP A 32 -5.63 -0.83 14.23
N ALA A 33 -4.73 -1.09 13.28
CA ALA A 33 -4.68 -0.34 12.02
C ALA A 33 -5.90 -0.65 11.15
N LYS A 34 -6.34 -1.91 11.10
CA LYS A 34 -7.54 -2.34 10.39
C LYS A 34 -8.79 -1.69 10.99
N LYS A 35 -8.96 -1.73 12.32
CA LYS A 35 -10.07 -1.05 13.01
C LYS A 35 -10.09 0.45 12.73
N SER A 36 -8.93 1.10 12.82
CA SER A 36 -8.82 2.54 12.54
C SER A 36 -9.21 2.86 11.09
N ALA A 37 -8.76 2.04 10.15
CA ALA A 37 -9.10 2.18 8.75
C ALA A 37 -10.58 1.86 8.47
N GLU A 38 -11.17 0.86 9.15
CA GLU A 38 -12.59 0.55 9.07
C GLU A 38 -13.47 1.68 9.60
N ASP A 39 -13.09 2.30 10.73
CA ASP A 39 -13.79 3.45 11.29
C ASP A 39 -13.76 4.64 10.31
N VAL A 40 -12.58 4.95 9.77
CA VAL A 40 -12.45 6.03 8.78
C VAL A 40 -13.22 5.72 7.49
N LEU A 41 -13.21 4.47 7.01
CA LEU A 41 -14.03 4.07 5.87
C LEU A 41 -15.53 4.24 6.15
N ALA A 42 -15.98 3.88 7.35
CA ALA A 42 -17.37 4.06 7.75
C ALA A 42 -17.76 5.56 7.81
N GLN A 43 -16.86 6.42 8.27
CA GLN A 43 -17.08 7.87 8.25
C GLN A 43 -17.15 8.43 6.82
N ILE A 44 -16.27 7.98 5.92
CA ILE A 44 -16.32 8.35 4.50
C ILE A 44 -17.64 7.90 3.87
N LYS A 45 -18.08 6.66 4.12
CA LYS A 45 -19.36 6.13 3.60
C LYS A 45 -20.58 6.88 4.15
N LYS A 46 -20.48 7.49 5.33
CA LYS A 46 -21.52 8.36 5.91
C LYS A 46 -21.55 9.78 5.30
N GLY A 47 -20.71 10.07 4.32
CA GLY A 47 -20.58 11.40 3.71
C GLY A 47 -19.52 12.28 4.36
N GLY A 48 -18.58 11.69 5.12
CA GLY A 48 -17.44 12.40 5.68
C GLY A 48 -16.47 12.89 4.60
N ASP A 49 -15.80 14.01 4.88
CA ASP A 49 -14.83 14.59 3.96
C ASP A 49 -13.53 13.77 3.93
N PHE A 50 -13.25 13.15 2.79
CA PHE A 50 -12.08 12.29 2.62
C PHE A 50 -10.77 13.05 2.84
N ALA A 51 -10.67 14.29 2.35
CA ALA A 51 -9.45 15.09 2.47
C ALA A 51 -9.17 15.47 3.92
N ALA A 52 -10.20 15.78 4.70
CA ALA A 52 -10.07 16.04 6.14
C ALA A 52 -9.63 14.78 6.90
N LEU A 53 -10.22 13.62 6.59
CA LEU A 53 -9.85 12.35 7.20
C LEU A 53 -8.43 11.91 6.80
N ALA A 54 -8.04 12.12 5.55
CA ALA A 54 -6.69 11.89 5.07
C ALA A 54 -5.68 12.77 5.82
N LYS A 55 -5.95 14.07 5.99
CA LYS A 55 -5.08 14.97 6.77
C LYS A 55 -4.92 14.54 8.22
N LYS A 56 -5.97 13.96 8.81
CA LYS A 56 -6.02 13.60 10.22
C LYS A 56 -5.44 12.20 10.52
N TYR A 57 -5.70 11.23 9.65
CA TYR A 57 -5.40 9.82 9.89
C TYR A 57 -4.37 9.23 8.95
N SER A 58 -4.17 9.78 7.74
CA SER A 58 -3.17 9.25 6.81
C SER A 58 -1.77 9.47 7.35
N GLN A 59 -0.99 8.40 7.33
CA GLN A 59 0.42 8.40 7.73
C GLN A 59 1.37 8.48 6.53
N ASP A 60 0.82 8.81 5.36
CA ASP A 60 1.57 9.09 4.14
C ASP A 60 1.90 10.59 4.00
N THR A 61 2.94 10.91 3.22
CA THR A 61 3.31 12.30 2.94
C THR A 61 2.22 13.10 2.22
N SER A 62 1.37 12.43 1.44
CA SER A 62 0.20 13.03 0.79
C SER A 62 -0.89 13.48 1.78
N ALA A 63 -0.82 13.07 3.05
CA ALA A 63 -1.79 13.47 4.09
C ALA A 63 -1.97 15.00 4.14
N ALA A 64 -0.89 15.77 4.03
CA ALA A 64 -0.93 17.23 4.04
C ALA A 64 -1.82 17.83 2.93
N ASN A 65 -1.93 17.13 1.79
CA ASN A 65 -2.76 17.51 0.65
C ASN A 65 -4.10 16.75 0.61
N GLY A 66 -4.56 16.20 1.74
CA GLY A 66 -5.80 15.42 1.76
C GLY A 66 -5.68 14.05 1.09
N GLY A 67 -4.46 13.51 1.04
CA GLY A 67 -4.18 12.21 0.44
C GLY A 67 -4.07 12.25 -1.08
N ASP A 68 -4.12 13.41 -1.73
CA ASP A 68 -4.06 13.52 -3.19
C ASP A 68 -2.72 13.02 -3.74
N LEU A 69 -2.78 12.06 -4.67
CA LEU A 69 -1.61 11.48 -5.35
C LEU A 69 -1.41 12.07 -6.76
N GLY A 70 -2.28 12.97 -7.20
CA GLY A 70 -2.32 13.42 -8.58
C GLY A 70 -2.73 12.32 -9.56
N PHE A 71 -2.48 12.58 -10.85
CA PHE A 71 -2.70 11.60 -11.91
C PHE A 71 -1.55 10.59 -11.94
N PHE A 72 -1.90 9.31 -11.95
CA PHE A 72 -0.93 8.23 -12.13
C PHE A 72 -1.47 7.18 -13.09
N GLY A 73 -0.56 6.62 -13.89
CA GLY A 73 -0.82 5.48 -14.76
C GLY A 73 -0.42 4.16 -14.12
N LYS A 74 -0.67 3.07 -14.84
CA LYS A 74 -0.26 1.72 -14.44
C LYS A 74 1.27 1.59 -14.31
N GLY A 75 1.72 0.82 -13.34
CA GLY A 75 3.13 0.60 -12.99
C GLY A 75 3.77 1.67 -12.09
N LYS A 76 3.01 2.71 -11.68
CA LYS A 76 3.51 3.77 -10.78
C LYS A 76 3.32 3.44 -9.30
N MET A 77 2.30 2.63 -8.97
CA MET A 77 1.94 2.26 -7.61
C MET A 77 2.14 0.76 -7.36
N VAL A 78 2.03 0.31 -6.11
CA VAL A 78 2.05 -1.12 -5.78
C VAL A 78 0.85 -1.84 -6.43
N PRO A 79 1.02 -3.09 -6.88
CA PRO A 79 0.01 -3.78 -7.69
C PRO A 79 -1.33 -3.95 -6.97
N GLU A 80 -1.33 -4.13 -5.65
CA GLU A 80 -2.55 -4.25 -4.84
C GLU A 80 -3.34 -2.92 -4.81
N PHE A 81 -2.63 -1.80 -4.61
CA PHE A 81 -3.19 -0.45 -4.63
C PHE A 81 -3.72 -0.11 -6.02
N GLU A 82 -2.90 -0.33 -7.05
CA GLU A 82 -3.25 -0.06 -8.43
C GLU A 82 -4.50 -0.84 -8.84
N LYS A 83 -4.54 -2.14 -8.59
CA LYS A 83 -5.67 -2.98 -8.96
C LYS A 83 -6.97 -2.48 -8.32
N ALA A 84 -6.91 -2.05 -7.05
CA ALA A 84 -8.08 -1.48 -6.39
C ALA A 84 -8.44 -0.10 -6.95
N ALA A 85 -7.48 0.79 -7.16
CA ALA A 85 -7.72 2.12 -7.70
C ALA A 85 -8.30 2.08 -9.13
N PHE A 86 -7.77 1.23 -10.01
CA PHE A 86 -8.26 1.08 -11.39
C PHE A 86 -9.57 0.28 -11.47
N ALA A 87 -9.91 -0.53 -10.46
CA ALA A 87 -11.21 -1.19 -10.38
C ALA A 87 -12.34 -0.24 -9.96
N LEU A 88 -12.00 0.91 -9.38
CA LEU A 88 -12.97 1.92 -8.96
C LEU A 88 -13.45 2.78 -10.12
N LYS A 89 -14.66 3.29 -9.95
CA LYS A 89 -15.24 4.32 -10.83
C LYS A 89 -14.88 5.71 -10.32
N LYS A 90 -14.91 6.68 -11.22
CA LYS A 90 -14.78 8.11 -10.87
C LYS A 90 -15.81 8.48 -9.78
N GLY A 91 -15.35 9.11 -8.72
CA GLY A 91 -16.15 9.53 -7.57
C GLY A 91 -16.42 8.44 -6.54
N THR A 92 -15.86 7.24 -6.69
CA THR A 92 -16.05 6.14 -5.73
C THR A 92 -14.83 5.92 -4.84
N VAL A 93 -15.10 5.34 -3.66
CA VAL A 93 -14.10 5.01 -2.64
C VAL A 93 -13.96 3.49 -2.57
N SER A 94 -12.73 2.99 -2.46
CA SER A 94 -12.43 1.58 -2.31
C SER A 94 -12.81 1.09 -0.92
N GLU A 95 -12.90 -0.21 -0.82
CA GLU A 95 -12.79 -0.88 0.47
C GLU A 95 -11.35 -0.78 1.01
N LEU A 96 -11.11 -1.36 2.19
CA LEU A 96 -9.76 -1.43 2.75
C LEU A 96 -8.87 -2.28 1.85
N VAL A 97 -7.86 -1.64 1.24
CA VAL A 97 -6.85 -2.30 0.44
C VAL A 97 -5.65 -2.59 1.33
N LYS A 98 -5.39 -3.85 1.62
CA LYS A 98 -4.17 -4.27 2.31
C LYS A 98 -3.02 -4.26 1.31
N THR A 99 -1.89 -3.66 1.68
CA THR A 99 -0.65 -3.71 0.92
C THR A 99 0.53 -3.94 1.88
N VAL A 100 1.73 -4.05 1.32
CA VAL A 100 2.99 -4.13 2.08
C VAL A 100 3.26 -2.94 3.01
N TYR A 101 2.62 -1.78 2.80
CA TYR A 101 2.78 -0.60 3.66
C TYR A 101 1.74 -0.55 4.80
N GLY A 102 0.68 -1.34 4.73
CA GLY A 102 -0.44 -1.33 5.67
C GLY A 102 -1.79 -1.31 4.96
N TYR A 103 -2.76 -0.61 5.55
CA TYR A 103 -4.10 -0.48 4.99
C TYR A 103 -4.25 0.84 4.24
N HIS A 104 -4.75 0.78 3.02
CA HIS A 104 -5.01 1.91 2.16
C HIS A 104 -6.50 2.03 1.89
N ILE A 105 -7.03 3.24 2.02
CA ILE A 105 -8.36 3.58 1.52
C ILE A 105 -8.13 4.50 0.32
N ILE A 106 -8.73 4.18 -0.82
CA ILE A 106 -8.49 4.87 -2.08
C ILE A 106 -9.77 5.55 -2.52
N GLN A 107 -9.70 6.79 -2.95
CA GLN A 107 -10.81 7.50 -3.58
C GLN A 107 -10.39 7.97 -4.96
N VAL A 108 -11.10 7.53 -6.00
CA VAL A 108 -10.84 8.01 -7.35
C VAL A 108 -11.63 9.29 -7.58
N THR A 109 -10.94 10.39 -7.83
CA THR A 109 -11.55 11.70 -8.09
C THR A 109 -11.75 11.95 -9.57
N ASP A 110 -10.83 11.47 -10.43
CA ASP A 110 -10.91 11.64 -11.87
C ASP A 110 -10.25 10.48 -12.64
N ILE A 111 -10.66 10.25 -13.88
CA ILE A 111 -10.14 9.20 -14.76
C ILE A 111 -9.97 9.84 -16.15
N LYS A 112 -8.75 9.80 -16.68
CA LYS A 112 -8.39 10.42 -17.96
C LYS A 112 -7.58 9.43 -18.80
N GLY A 113 -8.26 8.69 -19.67
CA GLY A 113 -7.63 7.67 -20.51
C GLY A 113 -7.02 6.55 -19.66
N ASP A 114 -5.71 6.35 -19.76
CA ASP A 114 -4.93 5.37 -18.98
C ASP A 114 -4.43 5.89 -17.62
N GLU A 115 -4.68 7.16 -17.31
CA GLU A 115 -4.30 7.78 -16.04
C GLU A 115 -5.51 7.98 -15.14
N ILE A 116 -5.36 7.70 -13.85
CA ILE A 116 -6.39 7.97 -12.85
C ILE A 116 -5.86 8.96 -11.82
N LYS A 117 -6.73 9.87 -11.40
CA LYS A 117 -6.48 10.73 -10.26
C LYS A 117 -7.14 10.10 -9.04
N ALA A 118 -6.34 9.75 -8.05
CA ALA A 118 -6.86 9.20 -6.80
C ALA A 118 -6.22 9.87 -5.59
N SER A 119 -6.96 9.86 -4.50
CA SER A 119 -6.49 10.20 -3.17
C SER A 119 -6.43 8.94 -2.33
N HIS A 120 -5.51 8.87 -1.37
CA HIS A 120 -5.41 7.73 -0.47
C HIS A 120 -5.17 8.10 1.00
N ILE A 121 -5.62 7.21 1.88
CA ILE A 121 -5.35 7.26 3.32
C ILE A 121 -4.57 6.01 3.67
N LEU A 122 -3.34 6.19 4.16
CA LEU A 122 -2.47 5.10 4.59
C LEU A 122 -2.51 4.96 6.11
N PHE A 123 -2.88 3.79 6.59
CA PHE A 123 -2.68 3.36 7.97
C PHE A 123 -1.51 2.38 7.99
N LYS A 124 -0.35 2.83 8.46
CA LYS A 124 0.82 1.95 8.60
C LYS A 124 0.53 0.98 9.73
N THR A 125 0.64 -0.30 9.45
CA THR A 125 0.70 -1.35 10.47
C THR A 125 2.12 -1.37 11.04
N LYS A 126 2.28 -1.52 12.36
CA LYS A 126 3.60 -1.60 12.99
C LYS A 126 4.35 -2.83 12.47
N ASP A 127 5.34 -2.52 11.63
CA ASP A 127 6.55 -3.24 11.30
C ASP A 127 6.52 -4.65 10.69
N PHE A 128 5.84 -4.74 9.54
CA PHE A 128 6.30 -5.66 8.50
C PHE A 128 7.68 -5.26 7.97
N ASN A 129 8.06 -3.96 7.99
CA ASN A 129 9.29 -3.46 7.38
C ASN A 129 10.51 -3.49 8.32
N ASP A 130 10.41 -3.26 9.64
CA ASP A 130 11.50 -3.69 10.56
C ASP A 130 11.64 -5.20 10.52
N TRP A 131 10.55 -5.96 10.63
CA TRP A 131 10.62 -7.42 10.63
C TRP A 131 11.22 -7.95 9.32
N LEU A 132 10.87 -7.37 8.17
CA LEU A 132 11.50 -7.68 6.88
C LEU A 132 12.94 -7.20 6.82
N LYS A 133 13.29 -6.01 7.33
CA LYS A 133 14.68 -5.55 7.38
C LYS A 133 15.53 -6.51 8.21
N GLU A 134 15.07 -6.89 9.39
CA GLU A 134 15.71 -7.88 10.25
C GLU A 134 15.81 -9.25 9.57
N LYS A 135 14.72 -9.74 8.95
CA LYS A 135 14.72 -11.04 8.26
C LYS A 135 15.56 -11.04 6.98
N ILE A 136 15.52 -10.00 6.16
CA ILE A 136 16.35 -9.88 4.94
C ILE A 136 17.83 -9.73 5.31
N SER A 137 18.13 -9.03 6.41
CA SER A 137 19.48 -8.97 6.99
C SER A 137 19.94 -10.35 7.51
N SER A 138 19.04 -11.08 8.20
CA SER A 138 19.31 -12.39 8.80
C SER A 138 19.41 -13.54 7.77
N TYR A 139 18.69 -13.49 6.64
CA TYR A 139 18.78 -14.47 5.55
C TYR A 139 20.00 -14.29 4.61
N GLY A 140 20.91 -13.37 4.92
CA GLY A 140 22.26 -13.35 4.32
C GLY A 140 22.37 -12.65 2.97
N VAL A 141 22.27 -11.33 2.96
CA VAL A 141 23.00 -10.49 1.98
C VAL A 141 24.38 -10.11 2.56
N ASN A 142 25.06 -11.09 3.17
CA ASN A 142 26.43 -10.92 3.64
C ASN A 142 27.39 -11.90 2.96
N LYS A 143 27.18 -12.20 1.66
CA LYS A 143 28.08 -13.10 0.92
C LYS A 143 28.41 -12.72 -0.53
N TYR A 144 28.08 -11.53 -1.04
CA TYR A 144 28.44 -11.14 -2.42
C TYR A 144 28.84 -9.68 -2.65
N ILE A 145 29.35 -8.98 -1.63
CA ILE A 145 30.10 -7.74 -1.88
C ILE A 145 31.42 -7.84 -1.11
N LYS A 146 32.37 -8.59 -1.70
CA LYS A 146 33.78 -8.26 -1.55
C LYS A 146 34.05 -7.13 -2.54
N ILE A 147 34.38 -5.95 -2.02
CA ILE A 147 35.23 -4.99 -2.74
C ILE A 147 36.66 -5.46 -2.53
#